data_AF-A0AAX1M6U5-F1
#
_entry.id   AF-A0AAX1M6U5-F1
#
_cell.length_a   1.000
_cell.length_b   1.000
_cell.length_c   1.000
_cell.angle_alpha   90.00
_cell.angle_beta   90.00
_cell.angle_gamma   90.00
#
_symmetry.space_group_name_H-M   'P 1'
#
loop_
_entity.id
_entity.type
_entity.pdbx_description
1 polymer ?
#
loop_
_entity_poly.entity_id
_entity_poly.type
_entity_poly.pdbx_seq_one_letter_code
_entity_poly.pdbx_strand_id
1 'polypeptide(L)'
;MYAQTRKQMIQKIHIGKSELKMSDEAYKLFLMELVDKPSCSMMTDSELMIVLQGMRAKGFKVKSKQYGKRPTASNADEVRQSYIRKIEVFIASSGKSWHYVHAICKRSFGIERLQWCTTDQIFKIVQMLAVNAHRNGRRT
;
A
#
# COMPACT_ATOMS: atom_id res chain seq x y z
N MET A 1 -5.17 9.07 18.92
CA MET A 1 -4.10 8.72 17.95
C MET A 1 -4.06 7.20 17.85
N TYR A 2 -4.21 6.61 16.65
CA TYR A 2 -4.10 5.16 16.51
C TYR A 2 -2.69 4.70 16.94
N ALA A 3 -2.62 3.75 17.88
CA ALA A 3 -1.37 3.14 18.30
C ALA A 3 -0.71 2.48 17.08
N GLN A 4 0.42 3.02 16.64
CA GLN A 4 1.19 2.48 15.53
C GLN A 4 1.94 1.26 16.04
N THR A 5 1.91 0.14 15.30
CA THR A 5 2.65 -1.04 15.77
C THR A 5 4.16 -0.81 15.62
N ARG A 6 4.97 -1.38 16.51
CA ARG A 6 6.44 -1.32 16.45
C ARG A 6 6.99 -1.62 15.05
N LYS A 7 6.46 -2.66 14.40
CA LYS A 7 6.81 -3.05 13.02
C LYS A 7 6.56 -1.93 12.01
N GLN A 8 5.44 -1.22 12.14
CA GLN A 8 5.12 -0.07 11.27
C GLN A 8 6.06 1.11 11.52
N MET A 9 6.48 1.36 12.77
CA MET A 9 7.44 2.42 13.08
C MET A 9 8.80 2.13 12.45
N ILE A 10 9.33 0.92 12.63
CA ILE A 10 10.61 0.50 12.05
C ILE A 10 10.55 0.59 10.52
N GLN A 11 9.46 0.12 9.90
CA GLN A 11 9.28 0.24 8.46
C GLN A 11 9.34 1.69 7.98
N LYS A 12 8.69 2.62 8.69
CA LYS A 12 8.74 4.05 8.35
C LYS A 12 10.12 4.65 8.51
N ILE A 13 10.88 4.25 9.52
CA ILE A 13 12.27 4.69 9.69
C ILE A 13 13.12 4.23 8.50
N HIS A 14 13.00 2.97 8.07
CA HIS A 14 13.73 2.50 6.88
C HIS A 14 13.30 3.21 5.59
N ILE A 15 12.01 3.51 5.43
CA ILE A 15 11.53 4.35 4.31
C ILE A 15 12.16 5.75 4.41
N GLY A 16 12.17 6.36 5.59
CA GLY A 16 12.76 7.68 5.83
C GLY A 16 14.25 7.72 5.51
N LYS A 17 15.01 6.68 5.88
CA LYS A 17 16.41 6.52 5.48
C LYS A 17 16.58 6.60 3.96
N SER A 18 15.77 5.86 3.20
CA SER A 18 15.82 5.85 1.74
C SER A 18 15.36 7.18 1.13
N GLU A 19 14.31 7.81 1.67
CA GLU A 19 13.82 9.10 1.16
C GLU A 19 14.79 10.25 1.43
N LEU A 20 15.45 10.24 2.58
CA LEU A 20 16.49 11.21 2.95
C LEU A 20 17.86 10.89 2.33
N LYS A 21 17.98 9.80 1.55
CA LYS A 21 19.21 9.34 0.90
C LYS A 21 20.40 9.21 1.87
N MET A 22 20.13 8.73 3.08
CA MET A 22 21.18 8.49 4.09
C MET A 22 22.00 7.25 3.72
N SER A 23 23.33 7.35 3.77
CA SER A 23 24.21 6.17 3.73
C SER A 23 24.03 5.33 5.00
N ASP A 24 24.57 4.11 5.00
CA ASP A 24 24.52 3.22 6.16
C ASP A 24 25.26 3.82 7.37
N GLU A 25 26.39 4.49 7.13
CA GLU A 25 27.19 5.19 8.13
C GLU A 25 26.43 6.41 8.66
N ALA A 26 25.90 7.26 7.78
CA ALA A 26 25.13 8.44 8.15
C ALA A 26 23.88 8.07 8.95
N TYR A 27 23.23 6.96 8.60
CA TYR A 27 22.09 6.44 9.32
C TYR A 27 22.47 5.95 10.73
N LYS A 28 23.55 5.18 10.88
CA LYS A 28 24.02 4.74 12.20
C LYS A 28 24.42 5.92 13.09
N LEU A 29 25.14 6.90 12.55
CA LEU A 29 25.51 8.13 13.27
C LEU A 29 24.27 8.88 13.74
N PHE A 30 23.26 9.03 12.87
CA PHE A 30 22.00 9.68 13.23
C PHE A 30 21.24 8.95 14.35
N LEU A 31 21.25 7.61 14.35
CA LEU A 31 20.64 6.84 15.44
C LEU A 31 21.42 6.95 16.76
N MET A 32 22.75 6.94 16.69
CA MET A 32 23.60 7.15 17.87
C MET A 32 23.41 8.54 18.46
N GLU A 33 23.33 9.58 17.63
CA GLU A 33 23.11 10.96 18.07
C GLU A 33 21.77 11.15 18.81
N LEU A 34 20.72 10.46 18.37
CA LEU A 34 19.37 10.62 18.94
C LEU A 34 19.09 9.74 20.17
N VAL A 35 19.56 8.49 20.16
CA VAL A 35 19.15 7.49 21.15
C VAL A 35 20.30 6.58 21.59
N ASP A 36 21.54 6.89 21.21
CA ASP A 36 22.76 6.15 21.56
C ASP A 36 22.70 4.64 21.24
N LYS A 37 22.00 4.29 20.15
CA LYS A 37 21.82 2.90 19.70
C LYS A 37 22.06 2.75 18.20
N PRO A 38 22.79 1.71 17.76
CA PRO A 38 23.14 1.54 16.35
C PRO A 38 22.02 0.93 15.49
N SER A 39 20.93 0.45 16.10
CA SER A 39 19.87 -0.30 15.40
C SER A 39 18.50 -0.14 16.04
N CYS A 40 17.46 -0.08 15.20
CA CYS A 40 16.06 -0.07 15.59
C CYS A 40 15.63 -1.34 16.36
N SER A 41 16.35 -2.46 16.21
CA SER A 41 16.05 -3.70 16.96
C SER A 41 16.27 -3.54 18.46
N MET A 42 17.23 -2.71 18.86
CA MET A 42 17.60 -2.46 20.27
C MET A 42 16.78 -1.32 20.91
N MET A 43 15.90 -0.68 20.15
CA MET A 43 15.18 0.51 20.60
C MET A 43 13.85 0.17 21.28
N THR A 44 13.42 0.97 22.25
CA THR A 44 12.05 0.92 22.80
C THR A 44 11.07 1.65 21.86
N ASP A 45 9.77 1.46 22.05
CA ASP A 45 8.76 2.12 21.21
C ASP A 45 8.80 3.66 21.34
N SER A 46 9.17 4.17 22.53
CA SER A 46 9.41 5.60 22.76
C SER A 46 10.60 6.12 21.97
N GLU A 47 11.72 5.38 21.98
CA GLU A 47 12.93 5.73 21.21
C GLU A 47 12.67 5.71 19.70
N LEU A 48 11.92 4.72 19.19
CA LEU A 48 11.51 4.68 17.78
C LEU A 48 10.68 5.91 17.39
N MET A 49 9.86 6.43 18.31
CA MET A 49 9.08 7.64 18.10
C MET A 49 9.98 8.88 18.02
N ILE A 50 11.00 8.98 18.88
CA ILE A 50 12.01 10.05 18.84
C ILE A 50 12.74 10.05 17.50
N VAL A 51 13.18 8.87 17.04
CA VAL A 51 13.86 8.73 15.73
C VAL A 51 12.95 9.17 14.58
N LEU A 52 11.67 8.77 14.59
CA LEU A 52 10.70 9.21 13.58
C LEU A 52 10.50 10.73 13.60
N GLN A 53 10.51 11.36 14.78
CA GLN A 53 10.41 12.81 14.92
C GLN A 53 11.66 13.51 14.40
N GLY A 54 12.86 13.00 14.71
CA GLY A 54 14.12 13.50 14.16
C GLY A 54 14.18 13.40 12.63
N MET A 55 13.68 12.30 12.06
CA MET A 55 13.57 12.16 10.61
C MET A 55 12.61 13.20 10.01
N ARG A 56 11.47 13.46 10.66
CA ARG A 56 10.53 14.49 10.22
C ARG A 56 11.14 15.89 10.24
N ALA A 57 11.93 16.20 11.27
CA ALA A 57 12.66 17.47 11.35
C ALA A 57 13.67 17.65 10.20
N LYS A 58 14.32 16.56 9.75
CA LYS A 58 15.18 16.53 8.56
C LYS A 58 14.42 16.54 7.21
N GLY A 59 13.08 16.61 7.23
CA GLY A 59 12.25 16.73 6.03
C GLY A 59 11.53 15.44 5.60
N PHE A 60 11.61 14.35 6.37
CA PHE A 60 10.85 13.14 6.07
C PHE A 60 9.34 13.38 6.24
N LYS A 61 8.58 13.17 5.16
CA LYS A 61 7.12 13.23 5.19
C LYS A 61 6.58 11.82 5.04
N VAL A 62 5.87 11.33 6.06
CA VAL A 62 5.22 10.01 6.01
C VAL A 62 4.12 10.03 4.94
N LYS A 63 4.46 9.60 3.73
CA LYS A 63 3.48 9.40 2.66
C LYS A 63 2.77 8.08 2.93
N SER A 64 1.46 8.14 3.20
CA SER A 64 0.64 6.95 3.08
C SER A 64 0.52 6.63 1.59
N LYS A 65 0.98 5.45 1.15
CA LYS A 65 0.57 4.94 -0.15
C LYS A 65 -0.94 4.73 -0.07
N GLN A 66 -1.70 5.63 -0.69
CA GLN A 66 -3.14 5.46 -0.86
C GLN A 66 -3.37 4.39 -1.92
N TYR A 67 -3.26 3.13 -1.52
CA TYR A 67 -4.00 2.09 -2.22
C TYR A 67 -5.46 2.41 -1.95
N GLY A 68 -6.19 2.89 -2.96
CA GLY A 68 -7.58 3.32 -2.82
C GLY A 68 -8.41 2.33 -2.01
N LYS A 69 -9.42 2.81 -1.27
CA LYS A 69 -10.26 1.94 -0.44
C LYS A 69 -10.90 0.85 -1.31
N ARG A 70 -10.85 -0.40 -0.82
CA ARG A 70 -11.59 -1.51 -1.44
C ARG A 70 -13.07 -1.11 -1.56
N PRO A 71 -13.68 -1.22 -2.74
CA PRO A 71 -15.12 -0.97 -2.90
C PRO A 71 -15.93 -1.93 -2.02
N THR A 72 -16.82 -1.38 -1.19
CA THR A 72 -17.76 -2.16 -0.39
C THR A 72 -18.97 -2.50 -1.26
N ALA A 73 -19.17 -3.77 -1.58
CA ALA A 73 -20.46 -4.28 -2.02
C ALA A 73 -21.30 -4.66 -0.78
N SER A 74 -22.62 -4.50 -0.83
CA SER A 74 -23.51 -4.99 0.24
C SER A 74 -23.34 -6.51 0.39
N ASN A 75 -23.54 -7.02 1.61
CA ASN A 75 -23.37 -8.45 1.94
C ASN A 75 -24.38 -9.38 1.23
N ALA A 76 -25.33 -8.84 0.46
CA ALA A 76 -26.42 -9.61 -0.13
C ALA A 76 -26.07 -10.27 -1.48
N ASP A 77 -24.93 -9.95 -2.10
CA ASP A 77 -24.54 -10.50 -3.41
C ASP A 77 -23.18 -11.20 -3.33
N GLU A 78 -23.21 -12.49 -2.95
CA GLU A 78 -22.01 -13.33 -2.79
C GLU A 78 -21.20 -13.46 -4.09
N VAL A 79 -21.90 -13.50 -5.24
CA VAL A 79 -21.27 -13.59 -6.57
C VAL A 79 -20.46 -12.34 -6.85
N ARG A 80 -21.04 -11.17 -6.58
CA ARG A 80 -20.35 -9.88 -6.70
C ARG A 80 -19.11 -9.82 -5.80
N GLN A 81 -19.21 -10.29 -4.56
CA GLN A 81 -18.07 -10.33 -3.64
C GLN A 81 -16.96 -11.26 -4.13
N SER A 82 -17.31 -12.42 -4.70
CA SER A 82 -16.36 -13.36 -5.30
C SER A 82 -15.55 -12.70 -6.41
N TYR A 83 -16.20 -11.95 -7.30
CA TYR A 83 -15.49 -11.21 -8.35
C TYR A 83 -14.60 -10.09 -7.81
N ILE A 84 -15.06 -9.34 -6.81
CA ILE A 84 -14.22 -8.31 -6.17
C ILE A 84 -12.98 -8.92 -5.52
N ARG A 85 -13.10 -10.09 -4.88
CA ARG A 85 -11.93 -10.83 -4.35
C ARG A 85 -10.96 -11.25 -5.45
N LYS A 86 -11.45 -11.75 -6.59
CA LYS A 86 -10.60 -12.07 -7.74
C LYS A 86 -9.84 -10.83 -8.24
N ILE A 87 -10.52 -9.69 -8.36
CA ILE A 87 -9.89 -8.42 -8.74
C ILE A 87 -8.79 -8.02 -7.75
N GLU A 88 -9.04 -8.17 -6.45
CA GLU A 88 -8.06 -7.88 -5.40
C GLU A 88 -6.78 -8.72 -5.55
N VAL A 89 -6.93 -10.03 -5.80
CA VAL A 89 -5.81 -10.93 -6.07
C VAL A 89 -5.02 -10.47 -7.31
N PHE A 90 -5.70 -10.08 -8.39
CA PHE A 90 -5.05 -9.58 -9.59
C PHE A 90 -4.25 -8.30 -9.36
N ILE A 91 -4.80 -7.33 -8.62
CA ILE A 91 -4.07 -6.08 -8.37
C ILE A 91 -2.91 -6.30 -7.40
N ALA A 92 -3.06 -7.18 -6.41
CA ALA A 92 -2.00 -7.53 -5.47
C ALA A 92 -0.84 -8.22 -6.19
N SER A 93 -1.12 -9.19 -7.07
CA SER A 93 -0.09 -9.92 -7.83
C SER A 93 0.59 -9.07 -8.92
N SER A 94 -0.12 -8.08 -9.47
CA SER A 94 0.42 -7.17 -10.50
C SER A 94 1.02 -5.87 -9.94
N GLY A 95 0.97 -5.65 -8.62
CA GLY A 95 1.43 -4.41 -7.98
C GLY A 95 0.59 -3.18 -8.34
N LYS A 96 -0.63 -3.38 -8.85
CA LYS A 96 -1.55 -2.31 -9.27
C LYS A 96 -2.43 -1.87 -8.10
N SER A 97 -3.07 -0.72 -8.23
CA SER A 97 -3.97 -0.17 -7.21
C SER A 97 -5.44 -0.25 -7.64
N TRP A 98 -6.37 -0.09 -6.68
CA TRP A 98 -7.80 0.03 -7.00
C TRP A 98 -8.12 1.20 -7.95
N HIS A 99 -7.29 2.24 -7.97
CA HIS A 99 -7.41 3.32 -8.95
C HIS A 99 -7.27 2.81 -10.40
N TYR A 100 -6.39 1.84 -10.63
CA TYR A 100 -6.26 1.19 -11.95
C TYR A 100 -7.55 0.46 -12.35
N VAL A 101 -8.20 -0.21 -11.40
CA VAL A 101 -9.48 -0.89 -11.65
C VAL A 101 -10.58 0.12 -11.96
N HIS A 102 -10.65 1.24 -11.23
CA HIS A 102 -11.57 2.33 -11.53
C HIS A 102 -11.32 2.97 -12.91
N ALA A 103 -10.06 3.10 -13.32
CA ALA A 103 -9.73 3.55 -14.68
C ALA A 103 -10.22 2.57 -15.75
N ILE A 104 -10.16 1.25 -15.50
CA ILE A 104 -10.78 0.24 -16.38
C ILE A 104 -12.30 0.40 -16.41
N CYS A 105 -12.96 0.59 -15.26
CA CYS A 105 -14.40 0.82 -15.20
C CYS A 105 -14.80 2.02 -16.07
N LYS A 106 -14.06 3.13 -15.96
CA LYS A 106 -14.29 4.36 -16.70
C LYS A 106 -14.08 4.16 -18.19
N ARG A 107 -13.00 3.49 -18.59
CA ARG A 107 -12.67 3.23 -20.00
C ARG A 107 -13.63 2.25 -20.67
N SER A 108 -14.04 1.20 -19.97
CA SER A 108 -14.85 0.12 -20.54
C SER A 108 -16.36 0.39 -20.50
N PHE A 109 -16.84 1.10 -19.48
CA PHE A 109 -18.28 1.28 -19.23
C PHE A 109 -18.69 2.73 -18.96
N GLY A 110 -17.76 3.69 -18.93
CA GLY A 110 -18.05 5.07 -18.55
C GLY A 110 -18.35 5.26 -17.05
N ILE A 111 -18.14 4.23 -16.23
CA ILE A 111 -18.48 4.23 -14.80
C ILE A 111 -17.24 4.56 -13.96
N GLU A 112 -17.32 5.58 -13.11
CA GLU A 112 -16.14 6.04 -12.35
C GLU A 112 -15.73 5.09 -11.22
N ARG A 113 -16.69 4.39 -10.61
CA ARG A 113 -16.44 3.55 -9.44
C ARG A 113 -16.96 2.13 -9.63
N LEU A 114 -16.14 1.14 -9.25
CA LEU A 114 -16.49 -0.29 -9.36
C LEU A 114 -17.78 -0.64 -8.61
N GLN A 115 -18.07 0.06 -7.51
CA GLN A 115 -19.29 -0.14 -6.72
C GLN A 115 -20.57 0.18 -7.49
N TRP A 116 -20.50 1.00 -8.53
CA TRP A 116 -21.63 1.35 -9.40
C TRP A 116 -21.75 0.41 -10.61
N CYS A 117 -20.77 -0.48 -10.83
CA CYS A 117 -20.88 -1.48 -11.88
C CYS A 117 -21.91 -2.55 -11.50
N THR A 118 -22.61 -3.10 -12.49
CA THR A 118 -23.44 -4.31 -12.32
C THR A 118 -22.57 -5.56 -12.14
N THR A 119 -23.16 -6.67 -11.71
CA THR A 119 -22.43 -7.93 -11.50
C THR A 119 -21.78 -8.44 -12.79
N ASP A 120 -22.46 -8.35 -13.94
CA ASP A 120 -21.91 -8.69 -15.26
C ASP A 120 -20.74 -7.80 -15.67
N GLN A 121 -20.81 -6.49 -15.36
CA GLN A 121 -19.71 -5.57 -15.65
C GLN A 121 -18.47 -5.89 -14.81
N ILE A 122 -18.65 -6.26 -13.54
CA ILE A 122 -17.52 -6.71 -12.69
C ILE A 122 -16.94 -8.03 -13.21
N PHE A 123 -17.78 -8.97 -13.64
CA PHE A 123 -17.31 -10.20 -14.27
C PHE A 123 -16.45 -9.92 -15.51
N LYS A 124 -16.88 -9.02 -16.39
CA LYS A 124 -16.08 -8.58 -17.56
C LYS A 124 -14.74 -7.96 -17.15
N ILE A 125 -14.69 -7.20 -16.05
CA ILE A 125 -13.43 -6.63 -15.53
C ILE A 125 -12.49 -7.75 -15.08
N VAL A 126 -13.00 -8.79 -14.39
CA VAL A 126 -12.20 -9.96 -14.02
C VAL A 126 -11.59 -10.61 -15.26
N GLN A 127 -12.38 -10.80 -16.33
CA GLN A 127 -11.88 -11.36 -17.59
C GLN A 127 -10.80 -10.48 -18.24
N MET A 128 -11.00 -9.16 -18.28
CA MET A 128 -10.00 -8.22 -18.81
C MET A 128 -8.68 -8.29 -18.02
N LEU A 129 -8.75 -8.38 -16.68
CA LEU A 129 -7.58 -8.51 -15.83
C LEU A 129 -6.88 -9.86 -16.01
N ALA A 130 -7.63 -10.95 -16.17
CA ALA A 130 -7.07 -12.27 -16.47
C ALA A 130 -6.29 -12.26 -17.79
N VAL A 131 -6.87 -11.71 -18.86
CA VAL A 131 -6.18 -11.55 -20.16
C VAL A 131 -4.93 -10.69 -20.02
N ASN A 132 -4.99 -9.60 -19.23
CA ASN A 132 -3.82 -8.76 -18.98
C ASN A 132 -2.72 -9.50 -18.20
N ALA A 133 -3.09 -10.35 -17.24
CA ALA A 133 -2.13 -11.16 -16.49
C ALA A 133 -1.42 -12.17 -17.41
N HIS A 134 -2.18 -12.87 -18.26
CA HIS A 134 -1.62 -13.79 -19.25
C HIS A 134 -0.66 -13.10 -20.22
N ARG A 135 -1.01 -11.92 -20.76
CA ARG A 135 -0.14 -11.14 -21.65
C ARG A 135 1.18 -10.73 -20.98
N ASN A 136 1.16 -10.51 -19.67
CA ASN A 136 2.33 -10.11 -18.89
C ASN A 136 3.10 -11.32 -18.31
N GLY A 137 2.88 -12.54 -18.83
CA GLY A 137 3.59 -13.75 -18.41
C GLY A 137 3.25 -14.25 -17.01
N ARG A 138 2.20 -13.73 -16.37
CA ARG A 138 1.77 -14.14 -15.03
C ARG A 138 0.64 -15.17 -15.17
N ARG A 139 0.92 -16.43 -14.82
CA ARG A 139 -0.14 -17.45 -14.67
C ARG A 139 -1.02 -17.08 -13.47
N THR A 140 -2.33 -17.13 -13.69
CA THR A 140 -3.39 -16.77 -12.75
C THR A 140 -3.74 -17.93 -11.83
#